data_AF-A0A1U7DEA8-F1
#
_entry.id   AF-A0A1U7DEA8-F1
#
_cell.length_a   1.000
_cell.length_b   1.000
_cell.length_c   1.000
_cell.angle_alpha   90.00
_cell.angle_beta   90.00
_cell.angle_gamma   90.00
#
_symmetry.space_group_name_H-M   'P 1'
#
loop_
_entity.id
_entity.type
_entity.pdbx_description
1 polymer ?
#
loop_
_entity_poly.entity_id
_entity_poly.type
_entity_poly.pdbx_seq_one_letter_code
_entity_poly.pdbx_strand_id
1 'polypeptide(L)'
;MGSLTNNGTKIDGSDVPETEISSSAPDDTSTGNERDERATSDRAPVALPAHVAGSGTLDRLVDTARDYAKASTAENTNKAYVADWKHFARWCRLKGTEPLPPSNEMIGLYLADLAAGSGSSPGLSVSTIERRLSGLAWNYVQRGFALDRKDRHIATVLAGIKRQHARPPVQKEAILPDDILAMVATLPHDLRGLRDRAILLIGFAGGLRRSEIVSLDHGKDDTPVSGGWIEILKDGAVLTLNAKTGWREVEVGRGSSEQTCPVHALEQWLHFARIDFGAVFVRTSRDGKKALESRLSDKHVARLIKQTVLDAGIRADLPEKDRLALFSGHSLRAGLASSAEVDERYIQKQLGHASAEMTRRYQRRRDRFRVNMTKAAGL
;
A
#
# COMPACT_ATOMS: atom_id res chain seq x y z
N MET A 1 -47.82 41.09 -2.13
CA MET A 1 -48.25 41.73 -0.86
C MET A 1 -47.02 41.78 0.03
N GLY A 2 -46.55 42.93 0.55
CA GLY A 2 -47.09 44.29 0.51
C GLY A 2 -47.41 44.81 1.91
N SER A 3 -47.10 46.09 2.19
CA SER A 3 -46.94 46.72 3.54
C SER A 3 -45.66 46.26 4.28
N LEU A 4 -44.76 47.10 4.82
CA LEU A 4 -44.70 48.55 5.17
C LEU A 4 -45.63 49.06 6.28
N THR A 5 -45.01 49.50 7.40
CA THR A 5 -45.19 50.76 8.19
C THR A 5 -44.30 50.69 9.46
N ASN A 6 -43.34 51.60 9.71
CA ASN A 6 -43.42 52.87 10.50
C ASN A 6 -43.57 52.68 12.03
N ASN A 7 -42.97 53.47 12.95
CA ASN A 7 -42.18 54.73 12.94
C ASN A 7 -40.78 54.51 13.65
N GLY A 8 -39.83 55.43 13.87
CA GLY A 8 -39.83 56.89 14.21
C GLY A 8 -40.10 57.10 15.71
N THR A 9 -39.39 57.91 16.52
CA THR A 9 -38.49 59.10 16.35
C THR A 9 -37.59 59.19 17.63
N LYS A 10 -36.31 59.62 17.71
CA LYS A 10 -35.71 60.99 17.67
C LYS A 10 -36.45 62.00 18.63
N ILE A 11 -35.90 62.91 19.47
CA ILE A 11 -34.54 63.47 19.79
C ILE A 11 -34.58 64.35 21.10
N ASP A 12 -33.55 65.02 21.68
CA ASP A 12 -32.06 65.19 21.50
C ASP A 12 -31.42 65.69 22.84
N GLY A 13 -30.07 65.65 22.98
CA GLY A 13 -29.25 66.42 23.96
C GLY A 13 -29.16 65.95 25.44
N SER A 14 -28.27 66.46 26.31
CA SER A 14 -26.95 67.14 26.16
C SER A 14 -26.41 67.56 27.55
N ASP A 15 -25.12 67.35 27.89
CA ASP A 15 -24.28 68.27 28.68
C ASP A 15 -22.85 67.72 28.94
N VAL A 16 -21.85 68.62 28.98
CA VAL A 16 -20.41 68.35 29.26
C VAL A 16 -19.78 69.60 29.91
N PRO A 17 -18.95 69.44 30.96
CA PRO A 17 -17.56 69.92 30.94
C PRO A 17 -16.60 68.79 31.38
N GLU A 18 -15.47 68.52 30.72
CA GLU A 18 -14.27 69.35 30.48
C GLU A 18 -13.52 69.83 31.74
N THR A 19 -12.37 69.20 32.02
CA THR A 19 -11.09 69.88 32.34
C THR A 19 -9.91 68.89 32.24
N GLU A 20 -8.99 69.19 31.30
CA GLU A 20 -7.50 69.15 31.37
C GLU A 20 -6.77 67.92 31.98
N ILE A 21 -5.96 67.12 31.25
CA ILE A 21 -4.71 67.36 30.47
C ILE A 21 -3.40 67.21 31.29
N SER A 22 -2.65 66.14 31.00
CA SER A 22 -1.16 66.03 30.96
C SER A 22 -0.80 64.55 30.69
N SER A 23 -0.26 64.02 29.58
CA SER A 23 0.64 64.42 28.48
C SER A 23 2.05 63.81 28.57
N SER A 24 2.24 62.61 27.97
CA SER A 24 3.54 62.16 27.43
C SER A 24 3.37 60.94 26.51
N ALA A 25 3.79 61.08 25.24
CA ALA A 25 3.94 60.01 24.23
C ALA A 25 5.47 59.71 24.04
N PRO A 26 5.98 58.86 23.11
CA PRO A 26 5.35 58.29 21.91
C PRO A 26 5.59 56.78 21.68
N ASP A 27 5.34 56.34 20.44
CA ASP A 27 5.45 54.97 19.91
C ASP A 27 6.82 54.28 20.10
N ASP A 28 6.79 52.94 20.14
CA ASP A 28 7.65 52.13 19.26
C ASP A 28 6.94 50.83 18.82
N THR A 29 6.85 50.61 17.50
CA THR A 29 6.24 49.42 16.90
C THR A 29 7.30 48.35 16.61
N SER A 30 7.65 47.55 17.61
CA SER A 30 8.64 46.47 17.45
C SER A 30 7.98 45.08 17.33
N THR A 31 8.09 44.47 16.16
CA THR A 31 7.62 43.11 15.88
C THR A 31 8.47 42.06 16.63
N GLY A 32 7.94 41.51 17.71
CA GLY A 32 8.57 40.43 18.48
C GLY A 32 8.67 39.12 17.68
N ASN A 33 9.80 38.92 17.00
CA ASN A 33 10.06 37.80 16.09
C ASN A 33 9.68 36.42 16.66
N GLU A 34 8.95 35.64 15.86
CA GLU A 34 8.79 34.19 16.03
C GLU A 34 10.17 33.51 15.89
N ARG A 35 10.86 33.27 17.02
CA ARG A 35 12.12 32.50 17.00
C ARG A 35 11.80 31.02 16.89
N ASP A 36 11.75 30.56 15.64
CA ASP A 36 11.75 29.17 15.18
C ASP A 36 12.56 28.26 16.14
N GLU A 37 11.88 27.57 17.06
CA GLU A 37 12.48 26.58 17.97
C GLU A 37 12.80 25.31 17.19
N ARG A 38 13.82 25.43 16.35
CA ARG A 38 14.33 24.41 15.42
C ARG A 38 15.14 23.36 16.17
N ALA A 39 14.50 22.72 17.15
CA ALA A 39 15.09 21.85 18.15
C ALA A 39 16.02 20.78 17.54
N THR A 40 17.32 21.00 17.68
CA THR A 40 18.37 20.22 17.01
C THR A 40 18.47 18.80 17.55
N SER A 41 17.70 17.90 16.93
CA SER A 41 17.65 16.47 17.27
C SER A 41 17.75 15.56 16.04
N ASP A 42 18.35 16.06 14.94
CA ASP A 42 18.55 15.31 13.69
C ASP A 42 19.71 14.30 13.78
N ARG A 43 19.62 13.38 14.74
CA ARG A 43 20.42 12.15 14.75
C ARG A 43 19.81 11.17 13.75
N ALA A 44 20.15 11.37 12.48
CA ALA A 44 19.89 10.39 11.43
C ALA A 44 20.40 8.99 11.87
N PRO A 45 19.66 7.90 11.57
CA PRO A 45 19.91 6.57 12.11
C PRO A 45 21.24 5.93 11.66
N VAL A 46 21.91 6.54 10.68
CA VAL A 46 23.31 6.30 10.36
C VAL A 46 24.01 7.66 10.26
N ALA A 47 25.09 7.81 11.02
CA ALA A 47 25.95 8.99 11.11
C ALA A 47 27.37 8.56 11.52
N LEU A 48 28.36 9.43 11.37
CA LEU A 48 29.71 9.14 11.89
C LEU A 48 29.68 9.05 13.43
N PRO A 49 30.48 8.15 14.04
CA PRO A 49 30.73 8.20 15.48
C PRO A 49 31.32 9.56 15.86
N ALA A 50 30.89 10.15 16.97
CA ALA A 50 31.25 11.53 17.34
C ALA A 50 32.76 11.79 17.61
N HIS A 51 33.59 10.74 17.62
CA HIS A 51 35.05 10.81 17.73
C HIS A 51 35.78 10.69 16.37
N VAL A 52 35.06 10.51 15.27
CA VAL A 52 35.61 10.39 13.91
C VAL A 52 35.43 11.71 13.17
N ALA A 53 36.53 12.31 12.71
CA ALA A 53 36.47 13.50 11.88
C ALA A 53 35.84 13.19 10.51
N GLY A 54 34.95 14.07 10.04
CA GLY A 54 34.35 13.99 8.71
C GLY A 54 35.40 14.09 7.60
N SER A 55 35.16 13.39 6.49
CA SER A 55 35.94 13.51 5.27
C SER A 55 35.10 13.07 4.08
N GLY A 56 35.31 13.66 2.90
CA GLY A 56 34.46 13.42 1.74
C GLY A 56 34.33 11.95 1.29
N THR A 57 35.22 11.05 1.73
CA THR A 57 35.08 9.60 1.56
C THR A 57 34.18 8.97 2.63
N LEU A 58 34.36 9.35 3.91
CA LEU A 58 33.54 8.88 5.02
C LEU A 58 32.09 9.39 4.91
N ASP A 59 31.88 10.64 4.49
CA ASP A 59 30.55 11.23 4.34
C ASP A 59 29.75 10.50 3.24
N ARG A 60 30.40 10.15 2.11
CA ARG A 60 29.83 9.30 1.06
C ARG A 60 29.49 7.89 1.54
N LEU A 61 30.31 7.30 2.42
CA LEU A 61 30.03 6.01 3.04
C LEU A 61 28.83 6.09 3.99
N VAL A 62 28.68 7.19 4.73
CA VAL A 62 27.51 7.45 5.58
C VAL A 62 26.24 7.56 4.75
N ASP A 63 26.24 8.31 3.65
CA ASP A 63 25.06 8.41 2.77
C ASP A 63 24.73 7.08 2.07
N THR A 64 25.75 6.33 1.63
CA THR A 64 25.59 4.97 1.11
C THR A 64 24.95 4.04 2.16
N ALA A 65 25.40 4.09 3.41
CA ALA A 65 24.86 3.30 4.50
C ALA A 65 23.46 3.77 4.95
N ARG A 66 23.15 5.08 4.85
CA ARG A 66 21.79 5.62 5.00
C ARG A 66 20.85 5.07 3.92
N ASP A 67 21.32 4.93 2.68
CA ASP A 67 20.51 4.40 1.58
C ASP A 67 20.30 2.88 1.70
N TYR A 68 21.31 2.10 2.11
CA TYR A 68 21.08 0.71 2.51
C TYR A 68 20.11 0.58 3.69
N ALA A 69 20.18 1.47 4.70
CA ALA A 69 19.24 1.48 5.81
C ALA A 69 17.80 1.82 5.35
N LYS A 70 17.61 2.73 4.38
CA LYS A 70 16.30 2.99 3.74
C LYS A 70 15.82 1.77 2.94
N ALA A 71 16.71 1.10 2.22
CA ALA A 71 16.40 -0.05 1.36
C ALA A 71 16.09 -1.35 2.14
N SER A 72 16.53 -1.46 3.39
CA SER A 72 16.23 -2.58 4.32
C SER A 72 14.72 -2.89 4.46
N THR A 73 13.88 -1.91 4.16
CA THR A 73 12.43 -1.98 4.27
C THR A 73 11.79 -1.44 3.00
N ALA A 74 10.87 -2.22 2.41
CA ALA A 74 10.27 -1.90 1.11
C ALA A 74 9.59 -0.52 1.11
N GLU A 75 9.73 0.25 0.04
CA GLU A 75 9.31 1.66 -0.04
C GLU A 75 7.84 1.91 0.36
N ASN A 76 6.92 1.00 -0.01
CA ASN A 76 5.52 1.03 0.41
C ASN A 76 5.31 0.78 1.92
N THR A 77 6.18 0.00 2.57
CA THR A 77 6.22 -0.14 4.03
C THR A 77 6.68 1.17 4.68
N ASN A 78 7.69 1.84 4.12
CA ASN A 78 8.23 3.09 4.65
C ASN A 78 7.18 4.22 4.57
N LYS A 79 6.52 4.36 3.41
CA LYS A 79 5.36 5.26 3.23
C LYS A 79 4.25 5.01 4.25
N ALA A 80 3.96 3.74 4.55
CA ALA A 80 2.96 3.37 5.55
C ALA A 80 3.40 3.70 6.99
N TYR A 81 4.66 3.43 7.36
CA TYR A 81 5.21 3.75 8.68
C TYR A 81 5.29 5.27 8.94
N VAL A 82 5.61 6.08 7.92
CA VAL A 82 5.54 7.55 8.02
C VAL A 82 4.10 8.02 8.26
N ALA A 83 3.11 7.42 7.59
CA ALA A 83 1.70 7.73 7.82
C ALA A 83 1.21 7.30 9.22
N ASP A 84 1.69 6.17 9.74
CA ASP A 84 1.36 5.71 11.09
C ASP A 84 1.94 6.61 12.18
N TRP A 85 3.18 7.08 12.02
CA TRP A 85 3.78 8.05 12.93
C TRP A 85 3.05 9.40 12.90
N LYS A 86 2.72 9.93 11.71
CA LYS A 86 1.92 11.15 11.59
C LYS A 86 0.55 11.02 12.27
N HIS A 87 -0.06 9.83 12.23
CA HIS A 87 -1.31 9.55 12.92
C HIS A 87 -1.14 9.54 14.46
N PHE A 88 -0.14 8.83 14.97
CA PHE A 88 0.15 8.76 16.41
C PHE A 88 0.58 10.12 16.99
N ALA A 89 1.48 10.85 16.34
CA ALA A 89 1.89 12.18 16.78
C ALA A 89 0.73 13.20 16.77
N ARG A 90 -0.25 13.07 15.85
CA ARG A 90 -1.50 13.83 15.91
C ARG A 90 -2.36 13.41 17.11
N TRP A 91 -2.47 12.11 17.37
CA TRP A 91 -3.24 11.56 18.48
C TRP A 91 -2.69 12.02 19.84
N CYS A 92 -1.37 11.95 20.06
CA CYS A 92 -0.70 12.45 21.26
C CYS A 92 -1.09 13.92 21.55
N ARG A 93 -0.94 14.81 20.55
CA ARG A 93 -1.33 16.23 20.70
C ARG A 93 -2.81 16.42 21.01
N LEU A 94 -3.70 15.61 20.43
CA LEU A 94 -5.15 15.63 20.74
C LEU A 94 -5.49 15.07 22.14
N LYS A 95 -4.55 14.41 22.81
CA LYS A 95 -4.67 13.95 24.21
C LYS A 95 -3.80 14.76 25.17
N GLY A 96 -3.23 15.89 24.74
CA GLY A 96 -2.40 16.76 25.59
C GLY A 96 -1.04 16.17 25.99
N THR A 97 -0.46 15.31 25.15
CA THR A 97 0.83 14.64 25.42
C THR A 97 1.75 14.63 24.21
N GLU A 98 3.02 14.30 24.42
CA GLU A 98 4.04 14.22 23.37
C GLU A 98 4.26 12.78 22.88
N PRO A 99 4.70 12.56 21.62
CA PRO A 99 5.01 11.24 21.10
C PRO A 99 6.40 10.72 21.50
N LEU A 100 7.21 11.54 22.17
CA LEU A 100 8.57 11.27 22.63
C LEU A 100 8.70 11.80 24.08
N PRO A 101 9.44 11.12 24.98
CA PRO A 101 9.95 9.74 24.86
C PRO A 101 8.82 8.70 24.72
N PRO A 102 9.12 7.44 24.33
CA PRO A 102 8.11 6.37 24.33
C PRO A 102 7.53 6.11 25.72
N SER A 103 6.20 6.09 25.84
CA SER A 103 5.47 5.55 26.99
C SER A 103 4.67 4.32 26.53
N ASN A 104 4.87 3.20 27.21
CA ASN A 104 4.18 1.94 26.90
C ASN A 104 2.69 2.02 27.26
N GLU A 105 2.35 2.83 28.27
CA GLU A 105 1.00 3.15 28.72
C GLU A 105 0.26 3.95 27.65
N MET A 106 0.84 5.05 27.15
CA MET A 106 0.23 5.88 26.11
C MET A 106 0.09 5.12 24.78
N ILE A 107 1.05 4.25 24.46
CA ILE A 107 0.94 3.37 23.29
C ILE A 107 -0.16 2.33 23.51
N GLY A 108 -0.29 1.74 24.70
CA GLY A 108 -1.42 0.86 25.05
C GLY A 108 -2.78 1.55 24.88
N LEU A 109 -2.93 2.76 25.43
CA LEU A 109 -4.14 3.59 25.27
C LEU A 109 -4.42 3.90 23.79
N TYR A 110 -3.40 4.20 22.98
CA TYR A 110 -3.54 4.40 21.54
C TYR A 110 -4.01 3.14 20.82
N LEU A 111 -3.49 1.95 21.14
CA LEU A 111 -3.95 0.70 20.53
C LEU A 111 -5.42 0.41 20.89
N ALA A 112 -5.87 0.76 22.10
CA ALA A 112 -7.26 0.64 22.53
C ALA A 112 -8.20 1.63 21.81
N ASP A 113 -7.81 2.91 21.71
CA ASP A 113 -8.55 3.96 20.99
C ASP A 113 -8.70 3.60 19.48
N LEU A 114 -7.65 3.03 18.87
CA LEU A 114 -7.70 2.45 17.52
C LEU A 114 -8.64 1.24 17.38
N ALA A 115 -8.85 0.46 18.45
CA ALA A 115 -9.71 -0.73 18.44
C ALA A 115 -11.19 -0.39 18.67
N ALA A 116 -11.47 0.59 19.54
CA ALA A 116 -12.82 1.12 19.76
C ALA A 116 -13.34 1.91 18.55
N GLY A 117 -12.46 2.71 17.92
CA GLY A 117 -12.86 3.73 16.93
C GLY A 117 -13.16 5.07 17.58
N SER A 118 -13.42 6.10 16.77
CA SER A 118 -13.67 7.45 17.26
C SER A 118 -14.70 8.20 16.41
N GLY A 119 -15.73 8.75 17.07
CA GLY A 119 -16.87 9.39 16.41
C GLY A 119 -17.51 8.47 15.37
N SER A 120 -17.66 8.96 14.15
CA SER A 120 -18.19 8.19 13.00
C SER A 120 -17.21 7.18 12.39
N SER A 121 -15.97 7.06 12.89
CA SER A 121 -14.96 6.14 12.36
C SER A 121 -14.94 4.81 13.12
N PRO A 122 -15.22 3.66 12.48
CA PRO A 122 -15.22 2.36 13.15
C PRO A 122 -13.81 1.91 13.56
N GLY A 123 -13.75 1.07 14.59
CA GLY A 123 -12.52 0.44 15.07
C GLY A 123 -11.74 -0.32 13.98
N LEU A 124 -10.42 -0.26 14.06
CA LEU A 124 -9.52 -0.87 13.08
C LEU A 124 -9.37 -2.39 13.30
N SER A 125 -9.09 -3.12 12.23
CA SER A 125 -8.77 -4.55 12.33
C SER A 125 -7.50 -4.77 13.17
N VAL A 126 -7.46 -5.87 13.93
CA VAL A 126 -6.29 -6.30 14.70
C VAL A 126 -5.00 -6.26 13.87
N SER A 127 -5.06 -6.77 12.63
CA SER A 127 -3.94 -6.72 11.67
C SER A 127 -3.46 -5.32 11.30
N THR A 128 -4.36 -4.33 11.28
CA THR A 128 -4.02 -2.91 11.04
C THR A 128 -3.40 -2.28 12.29
N ILE A 129 -3.87 -2.66 13.47
CA ILE A 129 -3.33 -2.22 14.78
C ILE A 129 -1.90 -2.77 14.98
N GLU A 130 -1.67 -4.05 14.70
CA GLU A 130 -0.32 -4.66 14.75
C GLU A 130 0.64 -4.05 13.71
N ARG A 131 0.13 -3.70 12.52
CA ARG A 131 0.89 -2.98 11.48
C ARG A 131 1.28 -1.58 11.96
N ARG A 132 0.35 -0.84 12.59
CA ARG A 132 0.60 0.48 13.19
C ARG A 132 1.64 0.41 14.31
N LEU A 133 1.50 -0.53 15.25
CA LEU A 133 2.49 -0.76 16.31
C LEU A 133 3.89 -1.06 15.75
N SER A 134 3.96 -1.83 14.64
CA SER A 134 5.23 -2.09 13.94
C SER A 134 5.83 -0.82 13.32
N GLY A 135 5.00 0.06 12.79
CA GLY A 135 5.42 1.37 12.28
C GLY A 135 5.85 2.35 13.36
N LEU A 136 5.26 2.30 14.57
CA LEU A 136 5.74 3.04 15.73
C LEU A 136 7.11 2.54 16.19
N ALA A 137 7.25 1.22 16.40
CA ALA A 137 8.52 0.62 16.83
C ALA A 137 9.68 0.98 15.88
N TRP A 138 9.45 0.91 14.56
CA TRP A 138 10.43 1.39 13.57
C TRP A 138 10.73 2.89 13.74
N ASN A 139 9.71 3.75 13.85
CA ASN A 139 9.91 5.20 14.00
C ASN A 139 10.61 5.62 15.31
N TYR A 140 10.48 4.86 16.40
CA TYR A 140 11.26 5.08 17.62
C TYR A 140 12.73 4.70 17.40
N VAL A 141 13.01 3.55 16.76
CA VAL A 141 14.38 3.12 16.44
C VAL A 141 15.08 4.12 15.52
N GLN A 142 14.41 4.65 14.50
CA GLN A 142 14.95 5.71 13.63
C GLN A 142 15.23 7.05 14.36
N ARG A 143 14.86 7.18 15.63
CA ARG A 143 15.08 8.34 16.51
C ARG A 143 15.98 8.02 17.72
N GLY A 144 16.61 6.84 17.74
CA GLY A 144 17.47 6.39 18.85
C GLY A 144 16.74 5.88 20.09
N PHE A 145 15.41 5.67 20.02
CA PHE A 145 14.61 5.12 21.12
C PHE A 145 14.25 3.64 20.87
N ALA A 146 14.21 2.85 21.94
CA ALA A 146 13.65 1.49 21.90
C ALA A 146 12.15 1.52 22.25
N LEU A 147 11.38 0.61 21.65
CA LEU A 147 10.00 0.31 22.05
C LEU A 147 9.87 -1.20 22.26
N ASP A 148 9.78 -1.67 23.50
CA ASP A 148 9.52 -3.08 23.75
C ASP A 148 8.05 -3.42 23.53
N ARG A 149 7.78 -4.12 22.43
CA ARG A 149 6.45 -4.62 22.07
C ARG A 149 5.98 -5.77 22.96
N LYS A 150 6.84 -6.32 23.83
CA LYS A 150 6.51 -7.34 24.83
C LYS A 150 6.17 -6.75 26.20
N ASP A 151 6.34 -5.44 26.40
CA ASP A 151 5.95 -4.75 27.63
C ASP A 151 4.51 -5.09 28.02
N ARG A 152 4.26 -5.23 29.32
CA ARG A 152 2.96 -5.66 29.88
C ARG A 152 1.79 -4.80 29.38
N HIS A 153 1.95 -3.48 29.31
CA HIS A 153 0.88 -2.57 28.92
C HIS A 153 0.51 -2.72 27.45
N ILE A 154 1.52 -2.90 26.58
CA ILE A 154 1.30 -3.14 25.14
C ILE A 154 0.78 -4.57 24.89
N ALA A 155 1.40 -5.57 25.50
CA ALA A 155 1.08 -6.97 25.30
C ALA A 155 -0.31 -7.36 25.83
N THR A 156 -0.69 -6.90 27.04
CA THR A 156 -2.00 -7.19 27.63
C THR A 156 -3.13 -6.51 26.86
N VAL A 157 -2.97 -5.24 26.46
CA VAL A 157 -3.97 -4.55 25.63
C VAL A 157 -4.12 -5.23 24.27
N LEU A 158 -3.01 -5.55 23.59
CA LEU A 158 -3.06 -6.24 22.30
C LEU A 158 -3.65 -7.65 22.40
N ALA A 159 -3.46 -8.36 23.51
CA ALA A 159 -4.10 -9.65 23.79
C ALA A 159 -5.62 -9.50 24.04
N GLY A 160 -6.06 -8.44 24.70
CA GLY A 160 -7.49 -8.10 24.86
C GLY A 160 -8.16 -7.80 23.52
N ILE A 161 -7.56 -6.91 22.72
CA ILE A 161 -7.98 -6.57 21.35
C ILE A 161 -8.07 -7.82 20.48
N LYS A 162 -7.10 -8.74 20.58
CA LYS A 162 -7.14 -10.04 19.90
C LYS A 162 -8.32 -10.90 20.34
N ARG A 163 -8.55 -11.06 21.65
CA ARG A 163 -9.66 -11.88 22.17
C ARG A 163 -11.04 -11.34 21.77
N GLN A 164 -11.23 -10.02 21.69
CA GLN A 164 -12.52 -9.40 21.41
C GLN A 164 -12.77 -9.11 19.91
N HIS A 165 -11.72 -8.85 19.13
CA HIS A 165 -11.87 -8.35 17.75
C HIS A 165 -11.10 -9.15 16.69
N ALA A 166 -10.36 -10.21 17.04
CA ALA A 166 -9.78 -11.07 16.02
C ALA A 166 -10.89 -11.82 15.27
N ARG A 167 -10.94 -11.63 13.95
CA ARG A 167 -11.75 -12.41 13.02
C ARG A 167 -10.82 -13.18 12.08
N PRO A 168 -11.24 -14.35 11.55
CA PRO A 168 -10.49 -15.03 10.51
C PRO A 168 -10.11 -14.07 9.37
N PRO A 169 -8.87 -14.08 8.86
CA PRO A 169 -8.47 -13.16 7.80
C PRO A 169 -9.34 -13.31 6.56
N VAL A 170 -10.01 -12.22 6.15
CA VAL A 170 -10.84 -12.19 4.94
C VAL A 170 -9.92 -12.32 3.73
N GLN A 171 -9.78 -13.55 3.23
CA GLN A 171 -9.11 -13.83 1.97
C GLN A 171 -9.94 -13.26 0.82
N LYS A 172 -9.26 -12.77 -0.21
CA LYS A 172 -9.90 -12.32 -1.44
C LYS A 172 -10.25 -13.53 -2.30
N GLU A 173 -11.38 -13.46 -2.99
CA GLU A 173 -11.82 -14.56 -3.86
C GLU A 173 -10.76 -14.75 -4.96
N ALA A 174 -10.47 -16.02 -5.28
CA ALA A 174 -9.62 -16.38 -6.40
C ALA A 174 -10.37 -16.13 -7.71
N ILE A 175 -9.69 -15.57 -8.70
CA ILE A 175 -10.19 -15.49 -10.07
C ILE A 175 -9.73 -16.77 -10.77
N LEU A 176 -10.65 -17.61 -11.20
CA LEU A 176 -10.38 -18.92 -11.82
C LEU A 176 -10.02 -18.76 -13.32
N PRO A 177 -9.57 -19.82 -14.02
CA PRO A 177 -9.27 -19.74 -15.45
C PRO A 177 -10.44 -19.17 -16.27
N ASP A 178 -11.66 -19.66 -16.05
CA ASP A 178 -12.85 -19.21 -16.79
C ASP A 178 -13.20 -17.75 -16.47
N ASP A 179 -12.99 -17.30 -15.23
CA ASP A 179 -13.13 -15.89 -14.85
C ASP A 179 -12.12 -15.00 -15.62
N ILE A 180 -10.87 -15.44 -15.78
CA ILE A 180 -9.86 -14.72 -16.59
C ILE A 180 -10.31 -14.62 -18.04
N LEU A 181 -10.82 -15.72 -18.62
CA LEU A 181 -11.29 -15.74 -20.00
C LEU A 181 -12.46 -14.76 -20.20
N ALA A 182 -13.43 -14.75 -19.28
CA ALA A 182 -14.54 -13.81 -19.30
C ALA A 182 -14.07 -12.35 -19.12
N MET A 183 -13.20 -12.07 -18.15
CA MET A 183 -12.59 -10.74 -17.94
C MET A 183 -11.86 -10.24 -19.18
N VAL A 184 -11.08 -11.09 -19.84
CA VAL A 184 -10.31 -10.75 -21.04
C VAL A 184 -11.20 -10.55 -22.27
N ALA A 185 -12.34 -11.25 -22.37
CA ALA A 185 -13.32 -11.05 -23.43
C ALA A 185 -14.01 -9.66 -23.37
N THR A 186 -14.10 -9.03 -22.18
CA THR A 186 -14.66 -7.66 -22.05
C THR A 186 -13.73 -6.56 -22.55
N LEU A 187 -12.43 -6.84 -22.72
CA LEU A 187 -11.46 -5.82 -23.08
C LEU A 187 -11.50 -5.48 -24.57
N PRO A 188 -11.38 -4.18 -24.93
CA PRO A 188 -11.29 -3.76 -26.32
C PRO A 188 -9.99 -4.26 -26.99
N HIS A 189 -9.91 -4.01 -28.30
CA HIS A 189 -8.75 -4.30 -29.14
C HIS A 189 -7.96 -3.02 -29.51
N ASP A 190 -8.11 -1.95 -28.73
CA ASP A 190 -7.24 -0.78 -28.80
C ASP A 190 -5.93 -1.00 -28.01
N LEU A 191 -4.97 -0.08 -28.13
CA LEU A 191 -3.68 -0.19 -27.44
C LEU A 191 -3.82 -0.20 -25.90
N ARG A 192 -4.91 0.38 -25.35
CA ARG A 192 -5.23 0.27 -23.92
C ARG A 192 -5.69 -1.14 -23.55
N GLY A 193 -6.60 -1.72 -24.34
CA GLY A 193 -7.10 -3.08 -24.19
C GLY A 193 -5.99 -4.13 -24.35
N LEU A 194 -5.05 -3.95 -25.30
CA LEU A 194 -3.87 -4.80 -25.43
C LEU A 194 -3.00 -4.80 -24.16
N ARG A 195 -2.68 -3.62 -23.61
CA ARG A 195 -1.95 -3.52 -22.33
C ARG A 195 -2.69 -4.26 -21.21
N ASP A 196 -3.97 -3.95 -21.07
CA ASP A 196 -4.75 -4.41 -19.93
C ASP A 196 -5.05 -5.93 -20.04
N ARG A 197 -5.10 -6.49 -21.26
CA ARG A 197 -5.12 -7.92 -21.55
C ARG A 197 -3.81 -8.60 -21.15
N ALA A 198 -2.67 -8.04 -21.53
CA ALA A 198 -1.36 -8.52 -21.11
C ALA A 198 -1.20 -8.50 -19.57
N ILE A 199 -1.65 -7.42 -18.90
CA ILE A 199 -1.64 -7.30 -17.42
C ILE A 199 -2.43 -8.43 -16.75
N LEU A 200 -3.63 -8.75 -17.24
CA LEU A 200 -4.46 -9.81 -16.66
C LEU A 200 -3.85 -11.20 -16.88
N LEU A 201 -3.44 -11.51 -18.13
CA LEU A 201 -2.94 -12.84 -18.48
C LEU A 201 -1.57 -13.14 -17.85
N ILE A 202 -0.60 -12.23 -17.96
CA ILE A 202 0.73 -12.37 -17.29
C ILE A 202 0.56 -12.35 -15.76
N GLY A 203 -0.32 -11.48 -15.25
CA GLY A 203 -0.59 -11.37 -13.81
C GLY A 203 -1.18 -12.64 -13.20
N PHE A 204 -2.03 -13.36 -13.96
CA PHE A 204 -2.56 -14.67 -13.59
C PHE A 204 -1.51 -15.77 -13.76
N ALA A 205 -0.97 -15.95 -14.97
CA ALA A 205 -0.09 -17.08 -15.30
C ALA A 205 1.22 -17.10 -14.51
N GLY A 206 1.79 -15.93 -14.18
CA GLY A 206 2.95 -15.82 -13.29
C GLY A 206 2.62 -15.77 -11.79
N GLY A 207 1.33 -15.80 -11.42
CA GLY A 207 0.90 -15.69 -10.01
C GLY A 207 1.38 -14.39 -9.33
N LEU A 208 1.42 -13.30 -10.10
CA LEU A 208 2.15 -12.09 -9.75
C LEU A 208 1.36 -11.19 -8.79
N ARG A 209 2.08 -10.44 -7.95
CA ARG A 209 1.48 -9.34 -7.19
C ARG A 209 1.33 -8.11 -8.09
N ARG A 210 0.27 -7.32 -7.89
CA ARG A 210 0.05 -6.04 -8.62
C ARG A 210 1.22 -5.04 -8.64
N SER A 211 2.15 -5.14 -7.69
CA SER A 211 3.40 -4.35 -7.66
C SER A 211 4.52 -4.99 -8.50
N GLU A 212 4.62 -6.32 -8.50
CA GLU A 212 5.58 -7.10 -9.30
C GLU A 212 5.29 -6.92 -10.80
N ILE A 213 4.01 -6.92 -11.19
CA ILE A 213 3.58 -6.66 -12.58
C ILE A 213 4.10 -5.31 -13.08
N VAL A 214 3.83 -4.21 -12.37
CA VAL A 214 4.20 -2.87 -12.86
C VAL A 214 5.69 -2.53 -12.70
N SER A 215 6.44 -3.31 -11.92
CA SER A 215 7.89 -3.14 -11.74
C SER A 215 8.73 -3.91 -12.75
N LEU A 216 8.11 -4.65 -13.69
CA LEU A 216 8.80 -5.30 -14.79
C LEU A 216 9.30 -4.28 -15.83
N ASP A 217 10.55 -4.44 -16.24
CA ASP A 217 11.21 -3.74 -17.33
C ASP A 217 11.50 -4.69 -18.50
N HIS A 218 11.74 -4.14 -19.69
CA HIS A 218 11.97 -4.91 -20.91
C HIS A 218 13.31 -5.64 -20.82
N GLY A 219 14.40 -4.89 -20.67
CA GLY A 219 15.72 -5.41 -20.35
C GLY A 219 16.02 -5.38 -18.85
N LYS A 220 17.12 -6.05 -18.49
CA LYS A 220 17.68 -6.03 -17.15
C LYS A 220 18.34 -4.68 -16.87
N ASP A 221 18.03 -4.11 -15.69
CA ASP A 221 18.59 -2.85 -15.17
C ASP A 221 18.26 -1.59 -16.03
N ASP A 222 17.31 -1.68 -16.98
CA ASP A 222 16.85 -0.57 -17.85
C ASP A 222 16.44 0.70 -17.08
N THR A 223 15.88 0.56 -15.86
CA THR A 223 15.52 1.71 -15.02
C THR A 223 16.01 1.56 -13.57
N PRO A 224 16.41 2.67 -12.90
CA PRO A 224 16.82 2.66 -11.49
C PRO A 224 15.76 2.23 -10.47
N VAL A 225 14.52 1.99 -10.93
CA VAL A 225 13.38 1.55 -10.11
C VAL A 225 12.79 0.22 -10.61
N SER A 226 13.56 -0.53 -11.40
CA SER A 226 13.21 -1.90 -11.79
C SER A 226 13.01 -2.78 -10.56
N GLY A 227 11.95 -3.59 -10.59
CA GLY A 227 11.73 -4.70 -9.67
C GLY A 227 11.87 -6.05 -10.35
N GLY A 228 12.38 -6.09 -11.59
CA GLY A 228 12.45 -7.28 -12.40
C GLY A 228 12.45 -6.98 -13.90
N TRP A 229 12.73 -8.00 -14.72
CA TRP A 229 12.75 -7.91 -16.18
C TRP A 229 12.09 -9.14 -16.82
N ILE A 230 11.91 -9.09 -18.14
CA ILE A 230 11.28 -10.16 -18.93
C ILE A 230 12.26 -10.74 -19.96
N GLU A 231 12.19 -12.05 -20.19
CA GLU A 231 12.94 -12.74 -21.24
C GLU A 231 11.95 -13.60 -22.04
N ILE A 232 11.59 -13.13 -23.24
CA ILE A 232 10.65 -13.84 -24.12
C ILE A 232 11.41 -14.88 -24.93
N LEU A 233 10.94 -16.13 -24.87
CA LEU A 233 11.56 -17.29 -25.49
C LEU A 233 10.59 -17.92 -26.51
N LYS A 234 11.08 -18.94 -27.22
CA LYS A 234 10.28 -19.69 -28.20
C LYS A 234 9.02 -20.30 -27.56
N ASP A 235 9.16 -20.96 -26.41
CA ASP A 235 8.09 -21.80 -25.84
C ASP A 235 7.35 -21.12 -24.66
N GLY A 236 7.82 -19.94 -24.23
CA GLY A 236 7.28 -19.21 -23.08
C GLY A 236 7.96 -17.85 -22.86
N ALA A 237 7.81 -17.29 -21.67
CA ALA A 237 8.61 -16.17 -21.16
C ALA A 237 9.08 -16.46 -19.74
N VAL A 238 10.28 -16.01 -19.37
CA VAL A 238 10.80 -16.02 -18.01
C VAL A 238 10.70 -14.61 -17.45
N LEU A 239 10.22 -14.48 -16.22
CA LEU A 239 10.08 -13.20 -15.51
C LEU A 239 10.97 -13.25 -14.26
N THR A 240 12.05 -12.46 -14.26
CA THR A 240 12.97 -12.40 -13.11
C THR A 240 12.55 -11.26 -12.19
N LEU A 241 12.30 -11.54 -10.92
CA LEU A 241 11.58 -10.64 -9.99
C LEU A 241 12.32 -10.47 -8.66
N ASN A 242 12.51 -9.23 -8.24
CA ASN A 242 13.01 -8.88 -6.92
C ASN A 242 11.87 -8.89 -5.89
N ALA A 243 11.67 -10.03 -5.22
CA ALA A 243 10.65 -10.19 -4.19
C ALA A 243 11.18 -9.83 -2.79
N LYS A 244 10.27 -9.67 -1.82
CA LYS A 244 10.62 -9.45 -0.39
C LYS A 244 11.48 -10.56 0.25
N THR A 245 11.71 -11.66 -0.45
CA THR A 245 12.49 -12.83 -0.03
C THR A 245 13.75 -13.01 -0.89
N GLY A 246 14.15 -11.98 -1.64
CA GLY A 246 15.21 -12.04 -2.65
C GLY A 246 14.67 -12.26 -4.07
N TRP A 247 15.60 -12.41 -5.01
CA TRP A 247 15.30 -12.66 -6.41
C TRP A 247 14.65 -14.03 -6.64
N ARG A 248 13.74 -14.11 -7.61
CA ARG A 248 13.09 -15.34 -8.07
C ARG A 248 12.76 -15.27 -9.55
N GLU A 249 12.88 -16.38 -10.25
CA GLU A 249 12.35 -16.55 -11.60
C GLU A 249 10.91 -17.08 -11.55
N VAL A 250 10.13 -16.74 -12.58
CA VAL A 250 8.76 -17.20 -12.81
C VAL A 250 8.63 -17.59 -14.28
N GLU A 251 8.35 -18.86 -14.52
CA GLU A 251 8.22 -19.42 -15.87
C GLU A 251 6.76 -19.29 -16.34
N VAL A 252 6.53 -18.73 -17.53
CA VAL A 252 5.19 -18.53 -18.12
C VAL A 252 5.15 -19.14 -19.51
N GLY A 253 4.57 -20.33 -19.65
CA GLY A 253 4.41 -21.00 -20.95
C GLY A 253 3.43 -20.28 -21.89
N ARG A 254 3.54 -20.54 -23.20
CA ARG A 254 2.52 -20.11 -24.18
C ARG A 254 1.20 -20.85 -23.94
N GLY A 255 0.08 -20.13 -24.09
CA GLY A 255 -1.26 -20.69 -24.03
C GLY A 255 -1.70 -21.32 -25.37
N SER A 256 -2.73 -22.16 -25.33
CA SER A 256 -3.24 -22.93 -26.49
C SER A 256 -4.04 -22.12 -27.52
N SER A 257 -4.34 -20.84 -27.25
CA SER A 257 -5.02 -19.92 -28.17
C SER A 257 -4.40 -18.54 -28.06
N GLU A 258 -4.17 -17.85 -29.17
CA GLU A 258 -3.54 -16.53 -29.21
C GLU A 258 -4.30 -15.48 -28.37
N GLN A 259 -5.63 -15.54 -28.40
CA GLN A 259 -6.53 -14.63 -27.67
C GLN A 259 -6.41 -14.73 -26.14
N THR A 260 -5.86 -15.84 -25.64
CA THR A 260 -5.77 -16.18 -24.21
C THR A 260 -4.33 -16.47 -23.77
N CYS A 261 -3.38 -16.49 -24.71
CA CYS A 261 -1.97 -16.77 -24.46
C CYS A 261 -1.30 -15.57 -23.77
N PRO A 262 -0.73 -15.74 -22.56
CA PRO A 262 -0.13 -14.64 -21.81
C PRO A 262 1.09 -14.04 -22.52
N VAL A 263 1.91 -14.88 -23.16
CA VAL A 263 3.11 -14.47 -23.90
C VAL A 263 2.72 -13.73 -25.18
N HIS A 264 1.75 -14.23 -25.95
CA HIS A 264 1.26 -13.55 -27.15
C HIS A 264 0.67 -12.17 -26.80
N ALA A 265 -0.14 -12.06 -25.76
CA ALA A 265 -0.67 -10.77 -25.33
C ALA A 265 0.44 -9.78 -24.90
N LEU A 266 1.52 -10.27 -24.27
CA LEU A 266 2.70 -9.48 -23.94
C LEU A 266 3.46 -9.02 -25.19
N GLU A 267 3.70 -9.92 -26.16
CA GLU A 267 4.35 -9.62 -27.45
C GLU A 267 3.55 -8.57 -28.24
N GLN A 268 2.23 -8.75 -28.37
CA GLN A 268 1.33 -7.79 -29.03
C GLN A 268 1.35 -6.43 -28.34
N TRP A 269 1.34 -6.39 -27.00
CA TRP A 269 1.45 -5.14 -26.25
C TRP A 269 2.80 -4.44 -26.51
N LEU A 270 3.93 -5.12 -26.37
CA LEU A 270 5.27 -4.54 -26.59
C LEU A 270 5.42 -4.01 -28.02
N HIS A 271 4.97 -4.79 -29.02
CA HIS A 271 5.03 -4.44 -30.43
C HIS A 271 4.22 -3.17 -30.75
N PHE A 272 2.92 -3.13 -30.39
CA PHE A 272 2.07 -1.98 -30.70
C PHE A 272 2.34 -0.77 -29.80
N ALA A 273 2.86 -0.96 -28.58
CA ALA A 273 3.31 0.13 -27.73
C ALA A 273 4.66 0.72 -28.16
N ARG A 274 5.45 -0.05 -28.94
CA ARG A 274 6.86 0.21 -29.28
C ARG A 274 7.71 0.34 -28.01
N ILE A 275 7.73 -0.71 -27.20
CA ILE A 275 8.53 -0.81 -25.98
C ILE A 275 9.64 -1.84 -26.23
N ASP A 276 10.84 -1.34 -26.45
CA ASP A 276 12.11 -2.04 -26.62
C ASP A 276 13.12 -1.72 -25.49
N PHE A 277 12.76 -0.80 -24.59
CA PHE A 277 13.53 -0.38 -23.42
C PHE A 277 12.62 0.17 -22.32
N GLY A 278 13.01 0.00 -21.06
CA GLY A 278 12.36 0.59 -19.90
C GLY A 278 11.15 -0.20 -19.40
N ALA A 279 10.19 0.47 -18.78
CA ALA A 279 9.07 -0.19 -18.11
C ALA A 279 8.12 -0.90 -19.09
N VAL A 280 7.89 -2.20 -18.88
CA VAL A 280 6.96 -3.00 -19.72
C VAL A 280 5.56 -2.40 -19.68
N PHE A 281 5.05 -2.07 -18.48
CA PHE A 281 3.71 -1.56 -18.31
C PHE A 281 3.71 -0.06 -18.00
N VAL A 282 3.30 0.73 -18.99
CA VAL A 282 3.23 2.19 -18.92
C VAL A 282 1.79 2.73 -19.06
N ARG A 283 1.61 4.02 -18.75
CA ARG A 283 0.36 4.73 -19.05
C ARG A 283 0.14 4.83 -20.56
N THR A 284 -1.11 4.79 -20.99
CA THR A 284 -1.52 5.13 -22.37
C THR A 284 -2.17 6.52 -22.39
N SER A 285 -2.17 7.16 -23.55
CA SER A 285 -2.82 8.45 -23.81
C SER A 285 -4.34 8.40 -23.57
N ARG A 286 -4.98 9.58 -23.42
CA ARG A 286 -6.43 9.68 -23.13
C ARG A 286 -7.29 9.06 -24.23
N ASP A 287 -6.92 9.30 -25.49
CA ASP A 287 -7.53 8.75 -26.71
C ASP A 287 -7.14 7.28 -26.98
N GLY A 288 -6.27 6.69 -26.17
CA GLY A 288 -5.87 5.28 -26.29
C GLY A 288 -4.87 4.98 -27.40
N LYS A 289 -4.32 5.97 -28.12
CA LYS A 289 -3.51 5.73 -29.32
C LYS A 289 -1.99 5.67 -29.12
N LYS A 290 -1.45 6.15 -27.98
CA LYS A 290 0.01 6.17 -27.73
C LYS A 290 0.35 5.63 -26.33
N ALA A 291 1.45 4.90 -26.22
CA ALA A 291 2.16 4.67 -24.96
C ALA A 291 2.89 5.95 -24.50
N LEU A 292 3.04 6.13 -23.19
CA LEU A 292 3.72 7.26 -22.56
C LEU A 292 4.92 6.74 -21.75
N GLU A 293 6.04 7.45 -21.67
CA GLU A 293 7.26 6.97 -20.99
C GLU A 293 7.06 6.57 -19.50
N SER A 294 6.07 7.16 -18.83
CA SER A 294 5.82 6.93 -17.41
C SER A 294 5.24 5.54 -17.10
N ARG A 295 5.98 4.76 -16.30
CA ARG A 295 5.56 3.50 -15.64
C ARG A 295 4.16 3.60 -15.03
N LEU A 296 3.39 2.53 -15.17
CA LEU A 296 2.02 2.40 -14.67
C LEU A 296 2.00 2.25 -13.13
N SER A 297 0.96 2.78 -12.48
CA SER A 297 0.78 2.57 -11.03
C SER A 297 0.16 1.20 -10.74
N ASP A 298 0.63 0.57 -9.67
CA ASP A 298 0.03 -0.60 -8.99
C ASP A 298 -1.48 -0.46 -8.67
N LYS A 299 -1.99 0.78 -8.58
CA LYS A 299 -3.41 1.11 -8.43
C LYS A 299 -4.21 0.94 -9.72
N HIS A 300 -3.57 0.92 -10.89
CA HIS A 300 -4.24 0.62 -12.15
C HIS A 300 -4.69 -0.84 -12.19
N VAL A 301 -3.78 -1.79 -11.96
CA VAL A 301 -4.07 -3.23 -11.91
C VAL A 301 -5.25 -3.54 -10.96
N ALA A 302 -5.27 -2.90 -9.79
CA ALA A 302 -6.35 -3.09 -8.81
C ALA A 302 -7.71 -2.48 -9.23
N ARG A 303 -7.74 -1.49 -10.13
CA ARG A 303 -8.97 -0.96 -10.73
C ARG A 303 -9.39 -1.77 -11.95
N LEU A 304 -8.44 -2.17 -12.80
CA LEU A 304 -8.66 -3.01 -13.98
C LEU A 304 -9.35 -4.33 -13.63
N ILE A 305 -8.82 -5.06 -12.65
CA ILE A 305 -9.41 -6.31 -12.16
C ILE A 305 -10.83 -6.09 -11.66
N LYS A 306 -11.09 -4.96 -10.97
CA LYS A 306 -12.42 -4.62 -10.47
C LYS A 306 -13.40 -4.30 -11.60
N GLN A 307 -12.97 -3.52 -12.59
CA GLN A 307 -13.76 -3.15 -13.76
C GLN A 307 -14.17 -4.40 -14.55
N THR A 308 -13.19 -5.19 -14.98
CA THR A 308 -13.43 -6.42 -15.76
C THR A 308 -14.20 -7.49 -14.99
N VAL A 309 -14.08 -7.58 -13.65
CA VAL A 309 -14.96 -8.44 -12.82
C VAL A 309 -16.42 -8.00 -12.86
N LEU A 310 -16.70 -6.69 -12.92
CA LEU A 310 -18.07 -6.19 -13.07
C LEU A 310 -18.59 -6.48 -14.47
N ASP A 311 -17.84 -6.06 -15.49
CA ASP A 311 -18.20 -6.14 -16.90
C ASP A 311 -18.41 -7.60 -17.36
N ALA A 312 -17.62 -8.55 -16.83
CA ALA A 312 -17.73 -9.97 -17.15
C ALA A 312 -18.84 -10.71 -16.37
N GLY A 313 -19.66 -10.01 -15.57
CA GLY A 313 -20.74 -10.62 -14.79
C GLY A 313 -20.29 -11.54 -13.64
N ILE A 314 -19.00 -11.59 -13.32
CA ILE A 314 -18.45 -12.48 -12.29
C ILE A 314 -19.08 -12.17 -10.93
N ARG A 315 -19.68 -13.20 -10.31
CA ARG A 315 -20.49 -13.11 -9.08
C ARG A 315 -21.69 -12.14 -9.17
N ALA A 316 -22.39 -12.11 -10.32
CA ALA A 316 -23.63 -11.34 -10.49
C ALA A 316 -24.78 -11.70 -9.53
N ASP A 317 -24.63 -12.78 -8.75
CA ASP A 317 -25.51 -13.13 -7.63
C ASP A 317 -25.44 -12.14 -6.44
N LEU A 318 -24.42 -11.27 -6.41
CA LEU A 318 -24.18 -10.32 -5.32
C LEU A 318 -24.31 -8.84 -5.75
N PRO A 319 -24.65 -7.93 -4.82
CA PRO A 319 -24.57 -6.49 -5.06
C PRO A 319 -23.16 -6.05 -5.49
N GLU A 320 -23.08 -5.05 -6.38
CA GLU A 320 -21.82 -4.56 -6.96
C GLU A 320 -20.76 -4.23 -5.90
N LYS A 321 -21.17 -3.54 -4.83
CA LYS A 321 -20.32 -3.18 -3.69
C LYS A 321 -19.63 -4.39 -3.05
N ASP A 322 -20.32 -5.52 -2.97
CA ASP A 322 -19.84 -6.74 -2.32
C ASP A 322 -19.02 -7.59 -3.29
N ARG A 323 -19.39 -7.64 -4.59
CA ARG A 323 -18.52 -8.13 -5.67
C ARG A 323 -17.17 -7.41 -5.62
N LEU A 324 -17.18 -6.08 -5.61
CA LEU A 324 -16.00 -5.23 -5.48
C LEU A 324 -15.27 -5.37 -4.13
N ALA A 325 -15.90 -5.95 -3.10
CA ALA A 325 -15.23 -6.27 -1.84
C ALA A 325 -14.49 -7.61 -1.90
N LEU A 326 -14.98 -8.59 -2.67
CA LEU A 326 -14.36 -9.92 -2.81
C LEU A 326 -13.05 -9.90 -3.62
N PHE A 327 -13.00 -9.13 -4.71
CA PHE A 327 -11.89 -9.18 -5.68
C PHE A 327 -10.84 -8.05 -5.52
N SER A 328 -9.60 -8.33 -5.93
CA SER A 328 -8.48 -7.39 -5.82
C SER A 328 -7.26 -7.78 -6.68
N GLY A 329 -6.20 -6.95 -6.67
CA GLY A 329 -4.89 -7.31 -7.23
C GLY A 329 -4.14 -8.47 -6.56
N HIS A 330 -4.74 -9.17 -5.59
CA HIS A 330 -4.26 -10.46 -5.07
C HIS A 330 -5.04 -11.66 -5.65
N SER A 331 -6.18 -11.42 -6.30
CA SER A 331 -7.11 -12.46 -6.76
C SER A 331 -6.59 -13.23 -7.98
N LEU A 332 -5.81 -12.61 -8.87
CA LEU A 332 -5.11 -13.30 -9.97
C LEU A 332 -4.16 -14.37 -9.43
N ARG A 333 -3.33 -13.97 -8.46
CA ARG A 333 -2.37 -14.84 -7.76
C ARG A 333 -3.05 -15.95 -6.96
N ALA A 334 -4.17 -15.64 -6.31
CA ALA A 334 -4.98 -16.64 -5.60
C ALA A 334 -5.62 -17.65 -6.58
N GLY A 335 -5.94 -17.20 -7.80
CA GLY A 335 -6.37 -18.01 -8.94
C GLY A 335 -5.43 -19.16 -9.25
N LEU A 336 -4.25 -18.84 -9.81
CA LEU A 336 -3.21 -19.83 -10.15
C LEU A 336 -2.88 -20.77 -8.97
N ALA A 337 -2.76 -20.21 -7.76
CA ALA A 337 -2.46 -20.98 -6.54
C ALA A 337 -3.55 -21.99 -6.13
N SER A 338 -4.77 -21.84 -6.64
CA SER A 338 -5.92 -22.70 -6.35
C SER A 338 -6.29 -23.62 -7.52
N SER A 339 -6.05 -23.19 -8.77
CA SER A 339 -6.39 -23.94 -9.98
C SER A 339 -5.28 -24.85 -10.51
N ALA A 340 -4.02 -24.64 -10.11
CA ALA A 340 -2.91 -25.47 -10.58
C ALA A 340 -2.94 -26.88 -9.96
N GLU A 341 -3.03 -27.91 -10.80
CA GLU A 341 -2.97 -29.33 -10.40
C GLU A 341 -1.52 -29.86 -10.33
N VAL A 342 -0.61 -29.05 -9.77
CA VAL A 342 0.81 -29.40 -9.59
C VAL A 342 1.16 -29.50 -8.10
N ASP A 343 2.26 -30.21 -7.79
CA ASP A 343 2.72 -30.41 -6.41
C ASP A 343 3.01 -29.08 -5.68
N GLU A 344 2.76 -29.08 -4.36
CA GLU A 344 2.86 -27.91 -3.48
C GLU A 344 4.21 -27.19 -3.63
N ARG A 345 5.30 -27.95 -3.84
CA ARG A 345 6.66 -27.44 -4.01
C ARG A 345 6.80 -26.53 -5.24
N TYR A 346 6.20 -26.90 -6.38
CA TYR A 346 6.24 -26.08 -7.59
C TYR A 346 5.40 -24.82 -7.44
N ILE A 347 4.22 -24.92 -6.81
CA ILE A 347 3.40 -23.74 -6.45
C ILE A 347 4.18 -22.83 -5.48
N GLN A 348 4.94 -23.39 -4.53
CA GLN A 348 5.77 -22.62 -3.61
C GLN A 348 6.92 -21.87 -4.33
N LYS A 349 7.61 -22.50 -5.30
CA LYS A 349 8.61 -21.86 -6.18
C LYS A 349 7.98 -20.74 -7.01
N GLN A 350 6.99 -21.07 -7.85
CA GLN A 350 6.34 -20.16 -8.80
C GLN A 350 5.74 -18.93 -8.13
N LEU A 351 5.32 -19.05 -6.87
CA LEU A 351 4.79 -17.92 -6.09
C LEU A 351 5.84 -17.20 -5.23
N GLY A 352 6.99 -17.79 -4.93
CA GLY A 352 7.94 -17.22 -3.96
C GLY A 352 7.34 -17.16 -2.55
N HIS A 353 6.87 -18.30 -2.05
CA HIS A 353 6.35 -18.43 -0.69
C HIS A 353 7.45 -18.91 0.27
N ALA A 354 7.65 -18.18 1.37
CA ALA A 354 8.69 -18.48 2.37
C ALA A 354 8.43 -19.76 3.18
N SER A 355 7.19 -20.29 3.18
CA SER A 355 6.87 -21.59 3.77
C SER A 355 5.68 -22.25 3.07
N ALA A 356 5.63 -23.58 3.14
CA ALA A 356 4.51 -24.40 2.68
C ALA A 356 3.16 -23.93 3.27
N GLU A 357 3.14 -23.53 4.55
CA GLU A 357 1.93 -23.01 5.22
C GLU A 357 1.30 -21.81 4.51
N MET A 358 2.09 -20.98 3.80
CA MET A 358 1.57 -19.91 2.95
C MET A 358 0.86 -20.44 1.69
N THR A 359 1.35 -21.54 1.09
CA THR A 359 0.74 -22.19 -0.08
C THR A 359 -0.55 -22.93 0.29
N ARG A 360 -0.55 -23.67 1.42
CA ARG A 360 -1.76 -24.41 1.90
C ARG A 360 -2.97 -23.51 2.13
N ARG A 361 -2.76 -22.21 2.41
CA ARG A 361 -3.85 -21.25 2.59
C ARG A 361 -4.77 -21.12 1.37
N TYR A 362 -4.27 -21.36 0.15
CA TYR A 362 -5.05 -21.35 -1.09
C TYR A 362 -5.71 -22.73 -1.33
N GLN A 363 -4.92 -23.81 -1.17
CA GLN A 363 -5.38 -25.20 -1.36
C GLN A 363 -6.50 -25.62 -0.39
N ARG A 364 -6.62 -24.99 0.80
CA ARG A 364 -7.67 -25.26 1.82
C ARG A 364 -9.12 -25.20 1.32
N ARG A 365 -9.45 -24.50 0.20
CA ARG A 365 -10.78 -24.58 -0.42
C ARG A 365 -10.95 -25.84 -1.28
N ARG A 366 -9.94 -26.21 -2.06
CA ARG A 366 -9.91 -27.37 -2.99
C ARG A 366 -9.88 -28.71 -2.24
N ASP A 367 -9.05 -28.80 -1.21
CA ASP A 367 -8.81 -30.07 -0.50
C ASP A 367 -9.86 -30.35 0.59
N ARG A 368 -10.81 -29.42 0.78
CA ARG A 368 -11.90 -29.51 1.74
C ARG A 368 -12.78 -30.72 1.41
N PHE A 369 -12.90 -31.65 2.36
CA PHE A 369 -13.57 -32.95 2.20
C PHE A 369 -12.89 -33.99 1.28
N ARG A 370 -11.79 -33.65 0.58
CA ARG A 370 -10.87 -34.64 -0.05
C ARG A 370 -9.95 -35.26 1.00
N VAL A 371 -9.27 -34.44 1.81
CA VAL A 371 -8.49 -34.90 2.96
C VAL A 371 -9.28 -34.52 4.22
N ASN A 372 -9.98 -35.48 4.81
CA ASN A 372 -10.95 -35.24 5.87
C ASN A 372 -10.79 -36.26 7.01
N MET A 373 -10.56 -35.76 8.22
CA MET A 373 -10.31 -36.61 9.39
C MET A 373 -11.53 -37.41 9.84
N THR A 374 -12.76 -36.94 9.56
CA THR A 374 -14.01 -37.65 9.87
C THR A 374 -14.08 -38.92 9.01
N LYS A 375 -13.99 -38.79 7.68
CA LYS A 375 -13.91 -39.91 6.74
C LYS A 375 -12.72 -40.84 7.01
N ALA A 376 -11.55 -40.28 7.34
CA ALA A 376 -10.36 -41.07 7.67
C ALA A 376 -10.47 -41.82 9.01
N ALA A 377 -11.37 -41.39 9.90
CA ALA A 377 -11.73 -42.08 11.13
C ALA A 377 -12.96 -43.01 10.98
N GLY A 378 -13.53 -43.14 9.78
CA GLY A 378 -14.71 -43.98 9.52
C GLY A 378 -16.05 -43.37 9.98
N LEU A 379 -16.11 -42.04 10.09
CA LEU A 379 -17.29 -41.25 10.51
C LEU A 379 -17.88 -40.44 9.35
#